data_AF-A0A0N4XIY5-F1
#
_entry.id   AF-A0A0N4XIY5-F1
#
_cell.length_a   1.000
_cell.length_b   1.000
_cell.length_c   1.000
_cell.angle_alpha   90.00
_cell.angle_beta   90.00
_cell.angle_gamma   90.00
#
_symmetry.space_group_name_H-M   'P 1'
#
loop_
_entity.id
_entity.type
_entity.pdbx_description
1 polymer ?
#
loop_
_entity_poly.entity_id
_entity_poly.type
_entity_poly.pdbx_seq_one_letter_code
_entity_poly.pdbx_strand_id
1 'polypeptide(L)'
;MIIGVLGVLLTLQPITAKSVTGTLMCGDKPYPNAKVQLEGTDSMLLWHHISQLTMSDASGKFSVTFDRVPANSMYLSVTHKCNYHGECVLSRAHYFDLKEASAKDSLSVTLDLADDSLGAESCD
;
A
#
# COMPACT_ATOMS: atom_id res chain seq x y z
N MET A 1 46.07 -17.99 -30.90
CA MET A 1 45.73 -17.85 -29.46
C MET A 1 44.53 -16.93 -29.36
N ILE A 2 43.36 -17.47 -29.03
CA ILE A 2 42.13 -16.68 -28.86
C ILE A 2 41.95 -16.44 -27.37
N ILE A 3 41.99 -15.17 -26.97
CA ILE A 3 41.75 -14.73 -25.59
C ILE A 3 40.24 -14.77 -25.39
N GLY A 4 39.75 -15.83 -24.73
CA GLY A 4 38.37 -15.93 -24.28
C GLY A 4 38.15 -15.04 -23.06
N VAL A 5 37.61 -13.85 -23.27
CA VAL A 5 37.11 -13.02 -22.16
C VAL A 5 35.75 -13.57 -21.77
N LEU A 6 35.73 -14.29 -20.66
CA LEU A 6 34.54 -14.80 -19.99
C LEU A 6 33.77 -13.59 -19.41
N GLY A 7 32.86 -13.02 -20.19
CA GLY A 7 31.94 -11.99 -19.72
C GLY A 7 30.92 -12.61 -18.78
N VAL A 8 31.16 -12.52 -17.48
CA VAL A 8 30.13 -12.76 -16.47
C VAL A 8 29.17 -11.57 -16.55
N LEU A 9 28.12 -11.73 -17.37
CA LEU A 9 26.99 -10.83 -17.40
C LEU A 9 26.20 -11.03 -16.11
N LEU A 10 26.56 -10.27 -15.07
CA LEU A 10 25.74 -10.12 -13.88
C LEU A 10 24.40 -9.52 -14.32
N THR A 11 23.37 -10.37 -14.48
CA THR A 11 22.01 -9.91 -14.64
C THR A 11 21.54 -9.36 -13.30
N LEU A 12 21.92 -8.11 -13.01
CA LEU A 12 21.24 -7.30 -12.00
C LEU A 12 19.82 -7.10 -12.54
N GLN A 13 18.90 -7.99 -12.19
CA GLN A 13 17.49 -7.72 -12.44
C GLN A 13 17.15 -6.46 -11.64
N PRO A 14 16.77 -5.34 -12.28
CA PRO A 14 16.37 -4.18 -11.53
C PRO A 14 15.19 -4.59 -10.66
N ILE A 15 15.32 -4.37 -9.35
CA ILE A 15 14.17 -4.39 -8.45
C ILE A 15 13.31 -3.23 -8.94
N THR A 16 12.33 -3.52 -9.79
CA THR A 16 11.39 -2.51 -10.28
C THR A 16 10.46 -2.20 -9.12
N ALA A 17 10.79 -1.14 -8.38
CA ALA A 17 9.94 -0.63 -7.32
C ALA A 17 8.56 -0.32 -7.92
N LYS A 18 7.54 -1.02 -7.43
CA LYS A 18 6.13 -0.78 -7.76
C LYS A 18 5.56 0.27 -6.82
N SER A 19 4.43 0.86 -7.20
CA SER A 19 3.77 1.89 -6.38
C SER A 19 2.28 1.66 -6.24
N VAL A 20 1.73 2.06 -5.09
CA VAL A 20 0.31 2.33 -4.91
C VAL A 20 0.16 3.82 -4.64
N THR A 21 -0.62 4.48 -5.48
CA THR A 21 -0.96 5.89 -5.31
C THR A 21 -2.46 6.02 -5.07
N GLY A 22 -2.89 7.15 -4.54
CA GLY A 22 -4.30 7.35 -4.38
C GLY A 22 -4.67 8.66 -3.74
N THR A 23 -5.98 8.84 -3.56
CA THR A 23 -6.57 9.99 -2.88
C THR A 23 -7.54 9.48 -1.83
N LEU A 24 -7.43 10.01 -0.62
CA LEU A 24 -8.33 9.75 0.49
C LEU A 24 -9.28 10.93 0.64
N MET A 25 -10.57 10.61 0.75
CA MET A 25 -11.65 11.56 0.93
C MET A 25 -12.36 11.29 2.26
N CYS A 26 -13.04 12.30 2.77
CA CYS A 26 -13.95 12.23 3.91
C CYS A 26 -15.25 12.92 3.46
N GLY A 27 -16.10 12.15 2.79
CA GLY A 27 -17.21 12.66 1.99
C GLY A 27 -16.66 13.51 0.84
N ASP A 28 -17.18 14.73 0.69
CA ASP A 28 -16.80 15.62 -0.41
C ASP A 28 -15.44 16.34 -0.22
N LYS A 29 -14.72 16.07 0.88
CA LYS A 29 -13.48 16.79 1.22
C LYS A 29 -12.27 15.86 1.15
N PRO A 30 -11.12 16.31 0.61
CA PRO A 30 -9.88 15.58 0.76
C PRO A 30 -9.51 15.38 2.22
N TYR A 31 -8.97 14.21 2.56
CA TYR A 31 -8.64 13.85 3.94
C TYR A 31 -7.11 13.80 4.16
N PRO A 32 -6.51 14.85 4.74
CA PRO A 32 -5.09 14.89 5.04
C PRO A 32 -4.74 14.09 6.29
N ASN A 33 -3.46 13.77 6.43
CA ASN A 33 -2.87 13.18 7.64
C ASN A 33 -3.44 11.80 8.04
N ALA A 34 -4.12 11.08 7.14
CA ALA A 34 -4.38 9.66 7.36
C ALA A 34 -3.09 8.88 7.23
N LYS A 35 -2.85 7.95 8.16
CA LYS A 35 -1.73 7.00 8.07
C LYS A 35 -2.05 5.96 7.02
N VAL A 36 -1.11 5.69 6.13
CA VAL A 36 -1.28 4.75 5.02
C VAL A 36 -0.11 3.77 5.02
N GLN A 37 -0.40 2.48 5.03
CA GLN A 37 0.60 1.43 4.93
C GLN A 37 0.09 0.28 4.08
N LEU A 38 0.97 -0.27 3.25
CA LEU A 38 0.67 -1.45 2.48
C LEU A 38 1.09 -2.69 3.29
N GLU A 39 0.19 -3.65 3.38
CA GLU A 39 0.37 -4.88 4.15
C GLU A 39 0.03 -6.10 3.28
N GLY A 40 0.54 -7.25 3.69
CA GLY A 40 0.23 -8.49 2.99
C GLY A 40 0.63 -9.74 3.76
N THR A 41 0.22 -10.89 3.23
CA THR A 41 0.56 -12.20 3.78
C THR A 41 1.42 -13.02 2.82
N ASP A 42 2.45 -13.65 3.35
CA ASP A 42 3.27 -14.61 2.62
C ASP A 42 2.61 -16.00 2.54
N SER A 43 3.27 -16.96 1.91
CA SER A 43 2.78 -18.33 1.75
C SER A 43 2.58 -19.09 3.06
N MET A 44 3.19 -18.63 4.16
CA MET A 44 3.02 -19.16 5.51
C MET A 44 1.91 -18.43 6.30
N LEU A 45 1.16 -17.55 5.65
CA LEU A 45 0.12 -16.70 6.25
C LEU A 45 0.66 -15.74 7.33
N LEU A 46 1.96 -15.42 7.27
CA LEU A 46 2.55 -14.43 8.16
C LEU A 46 2.28 -13.02 7.62
N TRP A 47 1.90 -12.12 8.50
CA TRP A 47 1.60 -10.72 8.22
C TRP A 47 2.87 -9.89 8.12
N HIS A 48 2.96 -9.04 7.10
CA HIS A 48 4.10 -8.16 6.87
C HIS A 48 3.66 -6.77 6.44
N HIS A 49 4.35 -5.75 6.94
CA HIS A 49 4.34 -4.42 6.33
C HIS A 49 5.23 -4.45 5.09
N ILE A 50 4.63 -4.32 3.91
CA ILE A 50 5.34 -4.41 2.63
C ILE A 50 5.70 -3.03 2.06
N SER A 51 5.23 -1.95 2.70
CA SER A 51 5.72 -0.58 2.48
C SER A 51 6.08 0.11 3.79
N GLN A 52 6.83 1.20 3.67
CA GLN A 52 6.94 2.17 4.76
C GLN A 52 5.58 2.81 5.03
N LEU A 53 5.37 3.20 6.30
CA LEU A 53 4.25 4.03 6.70
C LEU A 53 4.39 5.42 6.07
N THR A 54 3.31 5.92 5.47
CA THR A 54 3.23 7.30 4.97
C THR A 54 1.98 7.99 5.50
N MET A 55 1.82 9.27 5.19
CA MET A 55 0.60 10.03 5.49
C MET A 55 0.06 10.71 4.23
N SER A 56 -1.26 10.83 4.13
CA SER A 56 -1.88 11.61 3.06
C SER A 56 -1.57 13.10 3.19
N ASP A 57 -1.36 13.77 2.07
CA ASP A 57 -1.06 15.20 2.01
C ASP A 57 -2.32 16.07 2.17
N ALA A 58 -2.14 17.40 2.09
CA ALA A 58 -3.22 18.38 2.18
C ALA A 58 -4.34 18.20 1.13
N SER A 59 -4.04 17.56 0.01
CA SER A 59 -4.99 17.19 -1.04
C SER A 59 -5.52 15.77 -0.91
N GLY A 60 -5.28 15.11 0.22
CA GLY A 60 -5.66 13.73 0.50
C GLY A 60 -4.82 12.70 -0.26
N LYS A 61 -3.79 13.10 -1.01
CA LYS A 61 -3.02 12.19 -1.85
C LYS A 61 -1.97 11.45 -1.05
N PHE A 62 -1.71 10.21 -1.44
CA PHE A 62 -0.62 9.40 -0.90
C PHE A 62 0.10 8.64 -2.01
N SER A 63 1.32 8.21 -1.70
CA SER A 63 2.10 7.30 -2.52
C SER A 63 2.93 6.39 -1.61
N VAL A 64 2.84 5.08 -1.83
CA VAL A 64 3.67 4.07 -1.18
C VAL A 64 4.36 3.22 -2.25
N THR A 65 5.60 2.86 -2.01
CA THR A 65 6.37 1.97 -2.87
C THR A 65 6.57 0.62 -2.22
N PHE A 66 6.65 -0.42 -3.04
CA PHE A 66 6.88 -1.79 -2.60
C PHE A 66 7.64 -2.58 -3.67
N ASP A 67 8.45 -3.54 -3.25
CA ASP A 67 9.36 -4.25 -4.15
C ASP A 67 8.79 -5.59 -4.64
N ARG A 68 7.88 -6.18 -3.87
CA ARG A 68 7.34 -7.51 -4.15
C ARG A 68 5.86 -7.61 -3.80
N VAL A 69 5.11 -8.27 -4.67
CA VAL A 69 3.72 -8.64 -4.41
C VAL A 69 3.73 -9.86 -3.47
N PRO A 70 2.99 -9.81 -2.35
CA PRO A 70 2.87 -10.93 -1.41
C PRO A 70 2.13 -12.12 -2.04
N ALA A 71 2.36 -13.32 -1.50
CA ALA A 71 1.87 -14.55 -2.12
C ALA A 71 0.36 -14.77 -1.96
N ASN A 72 -0.22 -14.35 -0.82
CA ASN A 72 -1.57 -14.74 -0.42
C ASN A 72 -2.55 -13.56 -0.37
N SER A 73 -2.15 -12.42 0.18
CA SER A 73 -3.01 -11.23 0.23
C SER A 73 -2.20 -9.94 0.23
N MET A 74 -2.78 -8.88 -0.34
CA MET A 74 -2.23 -7.54 -0.37
C MET A 74 -3.35 -6.55 -0.11
N TYR A 75 -3.18 -5.64 0.85
CA TYR A 75 -4.14 -4.56 1.07
C TYR A 75 -3.48 -3.27 1.54
N LEU A 76 -4.16 -2.17 1.26
CA LEU A 76 -3.86 -0.87 1.82
C LEU A 76 -4.58 -0.72 3.16
N SER A 77 -3.82 -0.54 4.23
CA SER A 77 -4.32 -0.15 5.56
C SER A 77 -4.31 1.37 5.67
N VAL A 78 -5.46 1.95 5.97
CA VAL A 78 -5.64 3.40 6.13
C VAL A 78 -6.20 3.69 7.52
N THR A 79 -5.41 4.31 8.37
CA THR A 79 -5.83 4.70 9.72
C THR A 79 -6.23 6.17 9.77
N HIS A 80 -7.44 6.45 10.25
CA HIS A 80 -8.06 7.78 10.24
C HIS A 80 -9.03 8.02 11.40
N LYS A 81 -9.50 9.26 11.53
CA LYS A 81 -10.64 9.65 12.37
C LYS A 81 -11.75 10.38 11.59
N CYS A 82 -11.77 10.27 10.26
CA CYS A 82 -12.86 10.83 9.44
C CYS A 82 -14.22 10.36 9.97
N ASN A 83 -15.12 11.30 10.27
CA ASN A 83 -16.45 11.09 10.85
C ASN A 83 -16.51 10.16 12.09
N TYR A 84 -15.37 9.91 12.73
CA TYR A 84 -15.28 9.02 13.88
C TYR A 84 -15.10 9.81 15.17
N HIS A 85 -15.99 9.56 16.13
CA HIS A 85 -16.03 10.28 17.42
C HIS A 85 -15.54 9.44 18.60
N GLY A 86 -15.02 8.23 18.36
CA GLY A 86 -14.43 7.41 19.41
C GLY A 86 -13.06 7.90 19.87
N GLU A 87 -12.66 7.43 21.05
CA GLU A 87 -11.35 7.73 21.64
C GLU A 87 -10.20 7.20 20.77
N CYS A 88 -10.42 6.06 20.12
CA CYS A 88 -9.43 5.38 19.28
C CYS A 88 -9.45 5.87 17.82
N VAL A 89 -8.83 5.12 16.92
CA VAL A 89 -8.79 5.39 15.47
C VAL A 89 -9.51 4.29 14.69
N LEU A 90 -10.03 4.62 13.50
CA LEU A 90 -10.54 3.62 12.57
C LEU A 90 -9.46 3.22 11.58
N SER A 91 -9.34 1.93 11.33
CA SER A 91 -8.54 1.36 10.26
C SER A 91 -9.44 0.82 9.15
N ARG A 92 -9.20 1.27 7.92
CA ARG A 92 -9.88 0.80 6.71
C ARG A 92 -8.92 0.03 5.83
N ALA A 93 -9.31 -1.18 5.45
CA ALA A 93 -8.55 -2.01 4.52
C ALA A 93 -9.12 -1.94 3.10
N HIS A 94 -8.25 -1.84 2.09
CA HIS A 94 -8.59 -2.03 0.69
C HIS A 94 -7.74 -3.13 0.07
N TYR A 95 -8.37 -4.25 -0.28
CA TYR A 95 -7.69 -5.40 -0.87
C TYR A 95 -7.42 -5.19 -2.36
N PHE A 96 -6.21 -5.54 -2.78
CA PHE A 96 -5.81 -5.55 -4.19
C PHE A 96 -5.90 -6.95 -4.78
N ASP A 97 -6.26 -7.03 -6.06
CA ASP A 97 -6.09 -8.26 -6.83
C ASP A 97 -4.60 -8.51 -7.09
N LEU A 98 -4.11 -9.69 -6.70
CA LEU A 98 -2.69 -10.02 -6.79
C LEU A 98 -2.19 -10.19 -8.23
N LYS A 99 -3.06 -10.60 -9.17
CA LYS A 99 -2.69 -10.71 -10.58
C LYS A 99 -2.51 -9.32 -11.18
N GLU A 100 -3.39 -8.39 -10.83
CA GLU A 100 -3.27 -6.98 -11.22
C GLU A 100 -2.01 -6.34 -10.61
N ALA A 101 -1.79 -6.51 -9.31
CA ALA A 101 -0.60 -5.98 -8.62
C ALA A 101 0.71 -6.53 -9.20
N SER A 102 0.71 -7.78 -9.65
CA SER A 102 1.86 -8.40 -10.30
C SER A 102 2.10 -7.81 -11.69
N ALA A 103 1.03 -7.58 -12.46
CA ALA A 103 1.09 -7.13 -13.84
C ALA A 103 1.38 -5.63 -14.01
N LYS A 104 1.04 -4.80 -13.02
CA LYS A 104 1.19 -3.33 -13.10
C LYS A 104 2.34 -2.80 -12.25
N ASP A 105 3.01 -1.76 -12.75
CA ASP A 105 4.05 -1.04 -11.99
C ASP A 105 3.46 0.00 -11.04
N SER A 106 2.23 0.44 -11.30
CA SER A 106 1.50 1.36 -10.45
C SER A 106 0.03 0.96 -10.34
N LEU A 107 -0.47 0.97 -9.11
CA LEU A 107 -1.87 0.85 -8.76
C LEU A 107 -2.39 2.20 -8.29
N SER A 108 -3.65 2.49 -8.56
CA SER A 108 -4.31 3.72 -8.13
C SER A 108 -5.62 3.40 -7.45
N VAL A 109 -5.89 4.02 -6.30
CA VAL A 109 -7.13 3.83 -5.57
C VAL A 109 -7.64 5.16 -5.02
N THR A 110 -8.96 5.34 -5.01
CA THR A 110 -9.61 6.44 -4.28
C THR A 110 -10.52 5.83 -3.23
N LEU A 111 -10.37 6.27 -1.99
CA LEU A 111 -11.17 5.78 -0.86
C LEU A 111 -11.89 6.94 -0.19
N ASP A 112 -13.20 6.81 -0.02
CA ASP A 112 -13.97 7.68 0.86
C ASP A 112 -14.09 7.04 2.24
N LEU A 113 -13.56 7.73 3.25
CA LEU A 113 -13.44 7.30 4.64
C LEU A 113 -14.63 7.72 5.51
N ALA A 114 -15.66 8.37 4.95
CA ALA A 114 -16.80 8.92 5.71
C ALA A 114 -17.73 7.87 6.32
N ASP A 115 -17.80 6.68 5.74
CA ASP A 115 -18.55 5.56 6.27
C ASP A 115 -17.71 4.83 7.33
N ASP A 116 -18.02 5.09 8.59
CA ASP A 116 -17.34 4.54 9.76
C ASP A 116 -17.63 3.04 9.97
N SER A 117 -18.73 2.52 9.39
CA SER A 117 -19.07 1.09 9.45
C SER A 117 -18.13 0.19 8.65
N LEU A 118 -17.35 0.79 7.74
CA LEU A 118 -16.34 0.10 6.91
C LEU A 118 -14.95 0.07 7.56
N GLY A 119 -14.81 0.65 8.76
CA GLY A 119 -13.59 0.65 9.55
C GLY A 119 -13.64 -0.36 10.70
N ALA A 120 -12.46 -0.82 11.11
CA ALA A 120 -12.28 -1.50 12.39
C ALA A 120 -11.62 -0.53 13.39
N GLU A 121 -12.16 -0.43 14.60
CA GLU A 121 -11.53 0.37 15.65
C GLU A 121 -10.21 -0.27 16.10
N SER A 122 -9.14 0.53 16.18
CA SER A 122 -7.85 0.14 16.77
C SER A 122 -7.48 1.11 17.89
N CYS A 123 -7.33 0.55 19.08
CA CYS A 123 -6.95 1.26 20.31
C CYS A 123 -5.55 0.78 20.72
N ASP A 124 -4.54 1.08 19.89
CA ASP A 124 -3.14 0.79 20.21
C ASP A 124 -2.54 1.85 21.15
#